data_AF-A0A834TL08-F1
#
_entry.id   AF-A0A834TL08-F1
#
_cell.length_a   1.000
_cell.length_b   1.000
_cell.length_c   1.000
_cell.angle_alpha   90.00
_cell.angle_beta   90.00
_cell.angle_gamma   90.00
#
_symmetry.space_group_name_H-M   'P 1'
#
loop_
_entity.id
_entity.type
_entity.pdbx_description
1 polymer ?
#
loop_
_entity_poly.entity_id
_entity_poly.type
_entity_poly.pdbx_seq_one_letter_code
_entity_poly.pdbx_strand_id
1 'polypeptide(L)' 'MDWPTRLSIISGIARGLFYLHQDSTLRIIHRDLKTSNILLDANLNPKISDFGLARTFLGEQVEANTNKVAGT' A
#
# COMPACT_ATOMS: atom_id res chain seq x y z
N MET A 1 -7.27 -15.92 -14.92
CA MET A 1 -6.45 -15.96 -13.69
C MET A 1 -7.08 -16.93 -12.70
N ASP A 2 -6.40 -18.05 -12.51
CA ASP A 2 -6.72 -19.10 -11.56
C ASP A 2 -6.40 -18.68 -10.12
N TRP A 3 -6.86 -19.49 -9.16
CA TRP A 3 -6.73 -19.19 -7.74
C TRP A 3 -5.28 -19.09 -7.24
N PRO A 4 -4.35 -19.99 -7.63
CA PRO A 4 -2.95 -19.87 -7.25
C PRO A 4 -2.31 -18.53 -7.64
N THR A 5 -2.56 -18.03 -8.85
CA THR A 5 -2.04 -16.72 -9.28
C THR A 5 -2.65 -15.59 -8.45
N ARG A 6 -3.96 -15.63 -8.15
CA ARG A 6 -4.60 -14.62 -7.28
C ARG A 6 -3.97 -14.62 -5.88
N LEU A 7 -3.69 -15.80 -5.32
CA LEU A 7 -3.06 -15.91 -4.00
C LEU A 7 -1.63 -15.34 -4.00
N SER A 8 -0.87 -15.55 -5.08
CA SER A 8 0.45 -14.94 -5.27
C SER A 8 0.37 -13.41 -5.28
N ILE A 9 -0.60 -12.85 -6.01
CA ILE A 9 -0.85 -11.41 -6.07
C ILE A 9 -1.25 -10.85 -4.70
N ILE A 10 -2.20 -11.49 -4.01
CA ILE A 10 -2.60 -11.07 -2.65
C ILE A 10 -1.41 -11.08 -1.70
N SER A 11 -0.57 -12.12 -1.77
CA SER A 11 0.64 -12.24 -0.95
C SER A 11 1.64 -11.11 -1.25
N GLY A 12 1.81 -10.75 -2.53
CA GLY A 12 2.67 -9.64 -2.92
C GLY A 12 2.14 -8.28 -2.45
N ILE A 13 0.83 -8.04 -2.53
CA ILE A 13 0.19 -6.82 -1.99
C ILE A 13 0.43 -6.72 -0.48
N ALA A 14 0.23 -7.82 0.26
CA ALA A 14 0.44 -7.88 1.70
C ALA A 14 1.91 -7.58 2.07
N ARG A 15 2.88 -8.12 1.32
CA ARG A 15 4.30 -7.78 1.50
C ARG A 15 4.58 -6.31 1.21
N GLY A 16 4.01 -5.76 0.14
CA GLY A 16 4.15 -4.33 -0.17
C GLY A 16 3.62 -3.44 0.96
N LEU A 17 2.46 -3.75 1.52
CA LEU A 17 1.90 -3.02 2.66
C LEU A 17 2.73 -3.19 3.94
N PHE A 18 3.17 -4.42 4.22
CA PHE A 18 4.04 -4.68 5.36
C PHE A 18 5.32 -3.85 5.27
N TYR A 19 5.93 -3.81 4.07
CA TYR A 19 7.10 -2.99 3.81
C TYR A 19 6.84 -1.51 4.11
N LEU A 20 5.77 -0.95 3.55
CA LEU A 20 5.41 0.46 3.76
C LEU A 20 5.16 0.79 5.24
N HIS A 21 4.62 -0.14 6.02
CA HIS A 21 4.23 0.12 7.40
C HIS A 21 5.36 -0.12 8.42
N GLN A 22 6.24 -1.10 8.19
CA GLN A 22 7.16 -1.61 9.22
C GLN A 22 8.62 -1.72 8.74
N ASP A 23 8.88 -2.16 7.51
CA ASP A 23 10.27 -2.42 7.06
C ASP A 23 10.93 -1.22 6.36
N SER A 24 10.16 -0.22 5.92
CA SER A 24 10.73 0.99 5.32
C SER A 24 11.29 1.94 6.38
N THR A 25 12.33 2.71 6.01
CA THR A 25 12.97 3.72 6.89
C THR A 25 11.98 4.76 7.42
N LEU A 26 10.92 5.04 6.65
CA LEU A 26 9.79 5.87 7.06
C LEU A 26 8.55 4.99 7.10
N ARG A 27 7.70 5.11 8.13
CA ARG A 27 6.39 4.45 8.13
C ARG A 27 5.45 5.22 7.20
N ILE A 28 5.00 4.60 6.12
CA ILE A 28 4.12 5.19 5.10
C ILE A 28 2.74 4.56 5.18
N ILE A 29 1.71 5.34 5.50
CA ILE A 29 0.31 4.90 5.45
C ILE A 29 -0.30 5.34 4.12
N HIS A 30 -0.72 4.38 3.28
CA HIS A 30 -1.23 4.65 1.92
C HIS A 30 -2.56 5.42 1.90
N ARG A 31 -3.49 5.06 2.78
CA ARG A 31 -4.85 5.62 2.95
C ARG A 31 -5.84 5.50 1.78
N ASP A 32 -5.40 5.11 0.58
CA ASP A 32 -6.29 4.86 -0.58
C ASP A 32 -5.99 3.51 -1.27
N LEU A 33 -5.96 2.43 -0.49
CA LEU A 33 -5.71 1.10 -1.03
C LEU A 33 -7.00 0.52 -1.63
N LYS A 34 -6.98 0.30 -2.94
CA LYS A 34 -8.08 -0.27 -3.72
C LYS A 34 -7.53 -1.00 -4.94
N THR A 35 -8.36 -1.81 -5.58
CA THR A 35 -7.96 -2.64 -6.72
C THR A 35 -7.42 -1.82 -7.89
N SER A 36 -7.98 -0.63 -8.17
CA SER A 36 -7.48 0.27 -9.22
C SER A 36 -6.08 0.82 -8.95
N ASN A 37 -5.63 0.78 -7.70
CA ASN A 37 -4.32 1.26 -7.27
C ASN A 37 -3.30 0.12 -7.13
N ILE A 38 -3.66 -1.11 -7.52
CA ILE A 38 -2.74 -2.23 -7.64
C ILE A 38 -2.44 -2.46 -9.13
N LEU A 39 -1.23 -2.13 -9.54
CA LEU A 39 -0.74 -2.39 -10.88
C LEU A 39 -0.11 -3.79 -10.92
N LEU A 40 -0.25 -4.48 -12.05
CA LEU A 40 0.44 -5.74 -12.31
C LEU A 40 1.48 -5.51 -13.40
N ASP A 41 2.71 -5.98 -13.20
CA ASP A 41 3.71 -6.00 -14.26
C ASP A 41 3.51 -7.19 -15.22
N ALA A 42 4.38 -7.31 -16.23
CA ALA A 42 4.32 -8.37 -17.24
C ALA A 42 4.41 -9.79 -16.64
N ASN A 43 4.94 -9.94 -15.42
CA ASN A 43 5.08 -11.20 -14.71
C ASN A 43 3.98 -11.39 -13.64
N LEU A 44 2.94 -10.54 -13.65
CA LEU A 44 1.86 -10.54 -12.66
C LEU A 44 2.32 -10.25 -11.23
N ASN A 45 3.45 -9.57 -11.05
CA ASN A 45 3.83 -9.08 -9.73
C ASN A 45 3.02 -7.82 -9.40
N PRO A 46 2.40 -7.74 -8.21
CA PRO A 46 1.68 -6.55 -7.80
C PRO A 46 2.62 -5.40 -7.42
N LYS A 47 2.22 -4.19 -7.78
CA LYS A 47 2.84 -2.93 -7.39
C LYS A 47 1.78 -1.98 -6.86
N ILE A 48 1.96 -1.53 -5.62
CA ILE A 48 1.09 -0.51 -5.00
C ILE A 48 1.40 0.82 -5.67
N SER A 49 0.36 1.55 -6.07
CA SER A 49 0.46 2.81 -6.80
C SER A 49 -0.50 3.86 -6.23
N ASP A 50 -0.36 5.11 -6.69
CA ASP A 50 -1.15 6.26 -6.25
C ASP A 50 -1.01 6.60 -4.75
N PHE A 51 0.17 7.12 -4.42
CA PHE A 51 0.50 7.63 -3.09
C PHE A 51 0.01 9.07 -2.86
N GLY A 52 -0.92 9.59 -3.68
CA GLY A 52 -1.40 10.98 -3.57
C GLY A 52 -2.02 11.31 -2.20
N LEU A 53 -2.57 10.28 -1.53
CA LEU A 53 -3.11 10.39 -0.18
C LEU A 53 -2.19 9.79 0.89
N ALA A 54 -0.99 9.34 0.56
CA ALA A 54 -0.10 8.72 1.53
C ALA A 54 0.42 9.72 2.58
N ARG A 55 0.78 9.22 3.77
CA ARG A 55 1.37 10.00 4.86
C ARG A 55 2.54 9.27 5.48
N THR A 56 3.61 10.01 5.78
CA THR A 56 4.81 9.52 6.43
C THR A 56 4.77 9.83 7.92
N PHE A 57 5.16 8.87 8.75
CA PHE A 57 5.29 9.01 10.19
C PHE A 57 6.77 8.82 10.57
N LEU A 58 7.27 9.69 11.45
CA LEU A 58 8.65 9.67 11.93
C LEU A 58 8.71 9.15 13.36
N GLY A 59 9.68 8.28 13.64
CA GLY A 59 9.92 7.73 14.97
C GLY A 59 8.70 6.98 15.54
N GLU A 60 8.34 7.29 16.78
CA GLU A 60 7.24 6.64 17.50
C GLU A 60 5.86 7.28 17.26
N GLN A 61 5.72 8.18 16.27
CA GLN A 61 4.41 8.74 15.96
C GLN A 61 3.43 7.65 15.53
N VAL A 62 2.36 7.49 16.32
CA VAL A 62 1.27 6.55 16.04
C VAL A 62 0.04 7.26 15.45
N GLU A 63 -0.06 8.58 15.63
CA GLU A 63 -1.23 9.37 15.24
C GLU A 63 -0.84 10.65 14.50
N ALA A 64 -1.70 11.06 13.56
CA ALA A 64 -1.59 12.34 12.85
C ALA A 64 -2.99 12.85 12.46
N ASN A 65 -3.25 14.13 12.68
CA ASN A 65 -4.52 14.77 12.36
C ASN A 65 -4.52 15.36 10.93
N THR A 66 -5.68 15.38 10.28
CA THR A 66 -5.85 16.04 8.98
C THR A 66 -7.18 16.79 8.91
N ASN A 67 -7.14 18.01 8.40
CA ASN A 67 -8.34 18.84 8.19
C ASN A 67 -8.92 18.67 6.77
N LYS A 68 -8.35 17.74 5.96
CA LYS A 68 -8.77 17.48 4.58
C LYS A 68 -9.37 16.08 4.48
N VAL A 69 -10.66 16.02 4.18
CA VAL A 69 -11.34 14.77 3.82
C VAL A 69 -10.82 14.34 2.44
N ALA A 70 -10.33 13.11 2.33
CA ALA A 70 -9.83 12.55 1.10
C ALA A 70 -9.91 11.02 1.12
N GLY A 71 -10.12 10.43 -0.05
CA GLY A 71 -10.46 9.01 -0.26
C GLY A 71 -11.56 8.90 -1.31
N THR A 72 -11.85 7.69 -1.78
CA THR A 72 -12.96 7.40 -2.71
C THR A 72 -13.89 6.36 -2.14
#